data_AF-A0A2Z5ZMG1-F1
#
_entry.id   AF-A0A2Z5ZMG1-F1
#
_cell.length_a   1.000
_cell.length_b   1.000
_cell.length_c   1.000
_cell.angle_alpha   90.00
_cell.angle_beta   90.00
_cell.angle_gamma   90.00
#
_symmetry.space_group_name_H-M   'P 1'
#
loop_
_entity.id
_entity.type
_entity.pdbx_description
1 polymer ?
#
loop_
_entity_poly.entity_id
_entity_poly.type
_entity_poly.pdbx_seq_one_letter_code
_entity_poly.pdbx_strand_id
1 'polypeptide(L)'
;MAPALSDDLQKRVLEAGVGRASARSIAARFGVGISTAIRWLRRERESGERTPRRQGKPRGSRLDAHEAFIADMIEAQKDITLQEMIACLKSECDIEIGRSMLSRGLR
;
A
#
# COMPACT_ATOMS: atom_id res chain seq x y z
N MET A 1 13.51 5.84 -2.93
CA MET A 1 14.41 4.67 -2.78
C MET A 1 13.80 3.50 -3.54
N ALA A 2 14.60 2.76 -4.32
CA ALA A 2 14.12 1.61 -5.08
C ALA A 2 13.64 0.50 -4.13
N PRO A 3 12.38 0.02 -4.23
CA PRO A 3 11.82 -0.97 -3.30
C PRO A 3 12.64 -2.27 -3.23
N ALA A 4 13.12 -2.74 -4.38
CA ALA A 4 13.87 -3.99 -4.49
C ALA A 4 15.17 -4.01 -3.66
N LEU A 5 15.88 -2.88 -3.58
CA LEU A 5 17.14 -2.78 -2.83
C LEU A 5 16.88 -2.78 -1.31
N SER A 6 15.77 -2.18 -0.86
CA SER A 6 15.39 -2.16 0.56
C SER A 6 14.96 -3.55 1.05
N ASP A 7 14.30 -4.32 0.19
CA ASP A 7 13.79 -5.65 0.55
C ASP A 7 14.91 -6.68 0.67
N ASP A 8 15.87 -6.65 -0.25
CA ASP A 8 17.07 -7.50 -0.19
C ASP A 8 17.91 -7.21 1.06
N LEU A 9 18.09 -5.93 1.41
CA LEU A 9 18.82 -5.52 2.60
C LEU A 9 18.16 -6.02 3.90
N GLN A 10 16.83 -5.92 3.99
CA GLN A 10 16.10 -6.43 5.16
C GLN A 10 16.27 -7.95 5.29
N LYS A 11 16.17 -8.71 4.19
CA LYS A 11 16.35 -10.16 4.22
C LYS A 11 17.72 -10.57 4.75
N ARG A 12 18.79 -9.96 4.25
CA ARG A 12 20.16 -10.27 4.70
C ARG A 12 20.41 -9.94 6.17
N VAL A 13 19.81 -8.84 6.65
CA VAL A 13 19.85 -8.46 8.07
C VAL A 13 19.14 -9.49 8.96
N LEU A 14 17.98 -10.00 8.54
CA LEU A 14 17.24 -11.04 9.25
C LEU A 14 17.99 -12.39 9.26
N GLU A 15 18.54 -12.81 8.13
CA GLU A 15 19.38 -14.02 8.04
C GLU A 15 20.59 -13.96 8.99
N ALA A 16 21.28 -12.82 9.06
CA ALA A 16 22.38 -12.61 9.99
C ALA A 16 21.93 -12.62 11.47
N GLY A 17 20.68 -12.26 11.74
CA GLY A 17 20.05 -12.32 13.06
C GLY A 17 19.87 -13.72 13.63
N VAL A 18 19.67 -14.72 12.75
CA VAL A 18 19.53 -16.13 13.13
C VAL A 18 20.82 -16.67 13.77
N GLY A 19 21.98 -16.13 13.39
CA GLY A 19 23.30 -16.54 13.88
C GLY A 19 23.69 -16.06 15.29
N ARG A 20 22.75 -15.69 16.17
CA ARG A 20 23.00 -15.09 17.51
C ARG A 20 23.81 -13.77 17.51
N ALA A 21 23.92 -13.07 16.38
CA ALA A 21 24.58 -11.77 16.35
C ALA A 21 23.71 -10.70 17.03
N SER A 22 24.33 -9.78 17.78
CA SER A 22 23.62 -8.66 18.40
C SER A 22 23.14 -7.67 17.34
N ALA A 23 22.00 -7.00 17.58
CA ALA A 23 21.45 -6.02 16.64
C ALA A 23 22.45 -4.90 16.27
N ARG A 24 23.34 -4.56 17.21
CA ARG A 24 24.43 -3.58 17.00
C ARG A 24 25.49 -4.10 16.03
N SER A 25 25.88 -5.36 16.14
CA SER A 25 26.83 -5.99 15.21
C SER A 25 26.26 -6.10 13.80
N ILE A 26 24.96 -6.41 13.70
CA ILE A 26 24.26 -6.52 12.41
C ILE A 26 24.11 -5.15 11.76
N ALA A 27 23.76 -4.13 12.54
CA ALA A 27 23.70 -2.74 12.09
C ALA A 27 25.04 -2.26 11.50
N ALA A 28 26.15 -2.51 12.20
CA ALA A 28 27.48 -2.18 11.72
C ALA A 28 27.87 -2.94 10.44
N ARG A 29 27.51 -4.23 10.34
CA ARG A 29 27.82 -5.07 9.17
C ARG A 29 27.09 -4.64 7.90
N PHE A 30 25.84 -4.18 8.02
CA PHE A 30 24.99 -3.85 6.87
C PHE A 30 24.79 -2.34 6.65
N GLY A 31 25.44 -1.49 7.46
CA GLY A 31 25.34 -0.03 7.33
C GLY A 31 23.93 0.51 7.61
N VAL A 32 23.15 -0.15 8.47
CA VAL A 32 21.79 0.28 8.84
C VAL A 32 21.79 0.87 10.26
N GLY A 33 20.83 1.75 10.54
CA GLY A 33 20.64 2.27 11.90
C GLY A 33 20.34 1.13 12.90
N ILE A 34 20.91 1.22 14.11
CA ILE A 34 20.73 0.22 15.18
C ILE A 34 19.25 0.03 15.51
N SER A 35 18.48 1.12 15.58
CA SER A 35 17.03 1.10 15.80
C SER A 35 16.28 0.35 14.69
N THR A 36 16.70 0.50 13.43
CA THR A 36 16.12 -0.22 12.28
C THR A 36 16.40 -1.72 12.38
N ALA A 37 17.63 -2.11 12.69
CA ALA A 37 18.00 -3.52 12.88
C ALA A 37 17.21 -4.15 14.04
N ILE A 38 17.08 -3.46 15.18
CA ILE A 38 16.25 -3.91 16.30
C ILE A 38 14.80 -4.11 15.86
N ARG A 39 14.23 -3.16 15.12
CA ARG A 39 12.84 -3.22 14.67
C ARG A 39 12.59 -4.41 13.74
N TRP A 40 13.50 -4.70 12.82
CA TRP A 40 13.40 -5.85 11.93
C TRP A 40 13.51 -7.17 12.68
N LEU A 41 14.53 -7.33 13.53
CA LEU A 41 14.72 -8.56 14.33
C LEU A 41 13.58 -8.81 15.31
N ARG A 42 13.04 -7.76 15.94
CA ARG A 42 11.89 -7.85 16.83
C ARG A 42 10.65 -8.36 16.09
N ARG A 43 10.37 -7.81 14.89
CA ARG A 43 9.23 -8.23 14.06
C ARG A 43 9.32 -9.67 13.58
N GLU A 44 10.52 -10.11 13.20
CA GLU A 44 10.74 -11.51 12.85
C GLU A 44 10.43 -12.43 14.03
N ARG A 45 10.85 -12.08 15.25
CA ARG A 45 10.56 -12.87 16.46
C ARG A 45 9.09 -12.86 16.84
N GLU A 46 8.40 -11.73 16.70
CA GLU A 46 7.00 -11.57 17.12
C GLU A 46 6.00 -12.16 16.11
N SER A 47 6.29 -12.07 14.80
CA SER A 47 5.33 -12.39 13.74
C SER A 47 5.82 -13.43 12.74
N GLY A 48 7.09 -13.83 12.78
CA GLY A 48 7.71 -14.63 11.72
C GLY A 48 7.81 -13.90 10.36
N GLU A 49 7.41 -12.63 10.30
CA GLU A 49 7.25 -11.87 9.07
C GLU A 49 8.64 -11.38 8.59
N ARG A 50 9.21 -12.09 7.62
CA ARG A 50 10.50 -11.73 6.99
C ARG A 50 10.36 -10.73 5.85
N THR A 51 9.15 -10.53 5.35
CA THR A 51 8.85 -9.60 4.28
C THR A 51 8.61 -8.19 4.83
N PRO A 52 9.26 -7.15 4.28
CA PRO A 52 8.85 -5.79 4.53
C PRO A 52 7.38 -5.62 4.19
N ARG A 53 6.62 -5.01 5.11
CA ARG A 53 5.26 -4.58 4.79
C ARG A 53 5.31 -3.59 3.64
N ARG A 54 4.32 -3.70 2.76
CA ARG A 54 4.21 -2.86 1.57
C ARG A 54 4.35 -1.39 1.94
N GLN A 55 5.39 -0.74 1.42
CA GLN A 55 5.59 0.68 1.59
C GLN A 55 4.78 1.44 0.53
N GLY A 56 4.10 2.51 0.94
CA GLY A 56 3.32 3.36 0.04
C GLY A 56 1.80 3.23 0.21
N LYS A 57 1.07 4.00 -0.60
CA LYS A 57 -0.40 4.05 -0.56
C LYS A 57 -0.97 2.65 -0.84
N PRO A 58 -1.97 2.17 -0.08
CA PRO A 58 -2.71 0.96 -0.42
C PRO A 58 -3.15 1.00 -1.89
N ARG A 59 -3.06 -0.13 -2.61
CA ARG A 59 -3.70 -0.21 -3.92
C ARG A 59 -5.20 -0.29 -3.67
N GLY A 60 -5.88 0.74 -4.13
CA GLY A 60 -7.31 0.75 -4.37
C GLY A 60 -7.91 2.15 -4.22
N SER A 61 -8.84 2.48 -5.11
CA SER A 61 -9.73 3.61 -4.92
C SER A 61 -10.97 3.16 -4.14
N ARG A 62 -11.65 4.09 -3.45
CA ARG A 62 -13.01 3.82 -2.95
C ARG A 62 -13.98 3.46 -4.09
N LEU A 63 -13.60 3.79 -5.32
CA LEU A 63 -14.34 3.49 -6.55
C LEU A 63 -14.22 2.04 -7.00
N ASP A 64 -13.17 1.31 -6.59
CA ASP A 64 -12.94 -0.06 -7.06
C ASP A 64 -14.08 -1.00 -6.65
N ALA A 65 -14.70 -0.76 -5.49
CA ALA A 65 -15.88 -1.50 -5.03
C ALA A 65 -17.15 -1.20 -5.86
N HIS A 66 -17.15 -0.11 -6.63
CA HIS A 66 -18.29 0.39 -7.41
C HIS A 66 -17.98 0.50 -8.91
N GLU A 67 -16.90 -0.15 -9.37
CA GLU A 67 -16.45 -0.07 -10.76
C GLU A 67 -17.53 -0.57 -11.73
N ALA A 68 -18.20 -1.68 -11.41
CA ALA A 68 -19.31 -2.21 -12.19
C ALA A 68 -20.48 -1.23 -12.30
N PHE A 69 -20.87 -0.61 -11.18
CA PHE A 69 -21.95 0.38 -11.17
C PHE A 69 -21.61 1.64 -11.99
N ILE A 70 -20.35 2.08 -11.95
CA ILE A 70 -19.86 3.20 -12.76
C ILE A 70 -19.88 2.84 -14.25
N ALA A 71 -19.46 1.62 -14.60
CA ALA A 71 -19.49 1.14 -15.98
C ALA A 71 -20.92 1.04 -16.53
N ASP A 72 -21.84 0.45 -15.77
CA ASP A 72 -23.26 0.33 -16.14
C ASP A 72 -23.91 1.70 -16.33
N MET A 73 -23.58 2.66 -15.47
CA MET A 73 -24.06 4.04 -15.57
C MET A 73 -23.57 4.74 -16.84
N ILE A 74 -22.28 4.57 -17.19
CA ILE A 74 -21.70 5.15 -18.41
C ILE A 74 -22.31 4.49 -19.65
N GLU A 75 -22.52 3.17 -19.64
CA GLU A 75 -23.16 2.48 -20.77
C GLU A 75 -24.63 2.87 -20.93
N ALA A 76 -25.36 3.03 -19.83
CA ALA A 76 -26.74 3.51 -19.85
C ALA A 76 -26.86 4.95 -20.35
N GLN A 77 -25.87 5.80 -20.06
CA GLN A 77 -25.88 7.21 -20.42
C GLN A 77 -24.48 7.71 -20.80
N LYS A 78 -24.17 7.61 -22.10
CA LYS A 78 -22.82 7.87 -22.64
C LYS A 78 -22.33 9.31 -22.49
N ASP A 79 -23.25 10.27 -22.35
CA ASP A 79 -22.96 11.70 -22.16
C ASP A 79 -23.12 12.14 -20.69
N ILE A 80 -23.14 11.20 -19.74
CA ILE A 80 -23.28 11.54 -18.33
C ILE A 80 -22.12 12.40 -17.84
N THR A 81 -22.45 13.51 -17.18
CA THR A 81 -21.44 14.42 -16.64
C THR A 81 -20.88 13.89 -15.33
N LEU A 82 -19.64 14.28 -15.01
CA LEU A 82 -19.03 13.97 -13.70
C LEU A 82 -19.85 14.45 -12.50
N GLN A 83 -20.75 15.42 -12.67
CA GLN A 83 -21.64 15.86 -11.58
C GLN A 83 -22.82 14.92 -11.38
N GLU A 84 -23.43 14.47 -12.47
CA GLU A 84 -24.50 13.49 -12.42
C GLU A 84 -23.99 12.16 -11.86
N MET A 85 -22.79 11.72 -12.27
CA MET A 85 -22.17 10.51 -11.71
C MET A 85 -21.95 10.61 -10.19
N ILE A 86 -21.53 11.77 -9.68
CA ILE A 86 -21.36 11.98 -8.23
C ILE A 86 -22.70 11.96 -7.52
N ALA A 87 -23.74 12.57 -8.12
CA ALA A 87 -25.08 12.56 -7.54
C ALA A 87 -25.64 11.12 -7.47
N CYS A 88 -25.50 10.33 -8.53
CA CYS A 88 -25.90 8.92 -8.57
C CYS A 88 -25.10 8.08 -7.56
N LEU A 89 -23.79 8.26 -7.46
CA LEU A 89 -22.97 7.55 -6.46
C LEU A 89 -23.32 7.94 -5.03
N LYS A 90 -23.77 9.17 -4.79
CA LYS A 90 -24.27 9.60 -3.48
C LYS A 90 -25.64 9.02 -3.16
N SER A 91 -26.55 8.92 -4.13
CA SER A 91 -27.91 8.42 -3.89
C SER A 91 -27.99 6.89 -3.82
N GLU A 92 -27.30 6.19 -4.72
CA GLU A 92 -27.43 4.73 -4.92
C GLU A 92 -26.39 3.96 -4.10
N CYS A 93 -25.19 4.52 -3.92
CA CYS A 93 -24.09 3.85 -3.22
C CYS A 93 -23.78 4.45 -1.84
N ASP A 94 -24.43 5.55 -1.43
CA ASP A 94 -24.12 6.33 -0.21
C ASP A 94 -22.65 6.76 -0.11
N ILE A 95 -22.04 7.08 -1.26
CA ILE A 95 -20.63 7.46 -1.33
C ILE A 95 -20.50 8.93 -1.72
N GLU A 96 -19.95 9.70 -0.80
CA GLU A 96 -19.54 11.07 -1.06
C GLU A 96 -18.09 11.12 -1.55
N ILE A 97 -17.92 11.43 -2.84
CA ILE A 97 -16.64 11.57 -3.52
C ILE A 97 -16.57 12.89 -4.27
N GLY A 98 -15.40 13.52 -4.24
CA GLY A 98 -15.15 14.75 -5.00
C GLY A 98 -14.92 14.48 -6.48
N ARG A 99 -15.21 15.49 -7.32
CA ARG A 99 -15.02 15.45 -8.79
C ARG A 99 -13.60 15.05 -9.21
N SER A 100 -12.59 15.45 -8.44
CA SER A 100 -11.19 15.12 -8.67
C SER A 100 -10.84 13.65 -8.37
N MET A 101 -11.57 12.99 -7.46
CA MET A 101 -11.40 11.55 -7.19
C MET A 101 -11.99 10.72 -8.31
N LEU A 102 -13.21 11.06 -8.76
CA LEU A 102 -13.87 10.39 -9.87
C LEU A 102 -13.08 10.56 -11.18
N SER A 103 -12.64 11.77 -11.51
CA SER A 103 -11.81 12.03 -12.70
C SER A 103 -10.47 11.28 -12.72
N ARG A 104 -9.91 10.97 -11.53
CA ARG A 104 -8.69 10.14 -11.44
C ARG A 104 -8.98 8.65 -11.58
N GLY A 105 -10.17 8.19 -11.17
CA GLY A 105 -10.57 6.79 -11.27
C GLY A 105 -11.00 6.37 -12.67
N LEU A 106 -11.54 7.30 -13.47
CA LEU A 106 -11.99 7.06 -14.85
C LEU A 106 -10.88 7.15 -15.91
N ARG A 107 -9.61 7.22 -15.51
CA ARG A 107 -8.47 7.52 -16.39
C ARG A 107 -7.63 6.28 -16.66
#